data_AF-A0A7V4F302-F1
#
_entry.id   AF-A0A7V4F302-F1
#
_cell.length_a   1.000
_cell.length_b   1.000
_cell.length_c   1.000
_cell.angle_alpha   90.00
_cell.angle_beta   90.00
_cell.angle_gamma   90.00
#
_symmetry.space_group_name_H-M   'P 1'
#
loop_
_entity.id
_entity.type
_entity.pdbx_description
1 polymer ?
#
loop_
_entity_poly.entity_id
_entity_poly.type
_entity_poly.pdbx_seq_one_letter_code
_entity_poly.pdbx_strand_id
1 'polypeptide(L)'
;MTPAKILLFGEYTVLIGSKALAIPYADFSCRISRSDTGFASQNPLSDFVSYLLSHPQQYAFLDLDRLRVDHQHGLTIISDIPVQYGVGSSGGVTAEIYRHYALTLDKPILQVKSELAAMERYMHGNSSGIDPLVCLYQKPLLFSHEGKIQLISHPI
;
A
#
# COMPACT_ATOMS: atom_id res chain seq x y z
N MET A 1 4.16 8.26 -7.62
CA MET A 1 4.99 8.37 -6.41
C MET A 1 4.03 8.45 -5.24
N THR A 2 4.22 7.55 -4.29
CA THR A 2 3.37 7.37 -3.13
C THR A 2 4.21 7.60 -1.86
N PRO A 3 3.82 8.52 -0.96
CA PRO A 3 4.58 8.84 0.24
C PRO A 3 4.55 7.68 1.23
N ALA A 4 5.45 7.72 2.21
CA ALA A 4 5.37 6.91 3.41
C ALA A 4 4.22 7.37 4.32
N LYS A 5 4.10 6.77 5.51
CA LYS A 5 3.14 7.19 6.53
C LYS A 5 3.78 7.27 7.92
N ILE A 6 3.25 8.15 8.75
CA ILE A 6 3.54 8.21 10.18
C ILE A 6 2.23 8.06 10.95
N LEU A 7 2.24 7.29 12.03
CA LEU A 7 1.15 7.27 13.01
C LEU A 7 1.40 8.39 14.02
N LEU A 8 0.60 9.46 13.96
CA LEU A 8 0.80 10.65 14.78
C LEU A 8 0.30 10.43 16.22
N PHE A 9 -0.84 9.75 16.37
CA PHE A 9 -1.41 9.38 17.67
C PHE A 9 -2.17 8.06 17.57
N GLY A 10 -2.22 7.33 18.70
CA GLY A 10 -3.17 6.24 18.89
C GLY A 10 -2.60 4.82 18.83
N GLU A 11 -1.28 4.66 18.78
CA GLU A 11 -0.61 3.35 18.61
C GLU A 11 -1.11 2.28 19.61
N TYR A 12 -1.12 2.60 20.91
CA TYR A 12 -1.65 1.70 21.94
C TYR A 12 -3.11 1.98 22.27
N THR A 13 -3.56 3.24 22.16
CA THR A 13 -4.90 3.59 22.61
C THR A 13 -5.99 3.12 21.66
N VAL A 14 -5.67 2.86 20.38
CA VAL A 14 -6.63 2.27 19.45
C VAL A 14 -7.06 0.87 19.92
N LEU A 15 -6.17 0.10 20.54
CA LEU A 15 -6.48 -1.25 21.04
C LEU A 15 -7.47 -1.23 22.21
N ILE A 16 -7.63 -0.09 22.89
CA ILE A 16 -8.56 0.10 24.02
C ILE A 16 -9.76 0.98 23.65
N GLY A 17 -10.05 1.15 22.35
CA GLY A 17 -11.25 1.82 21.85
C GLY A 17 -11.10 3.30 21.51
N SER A 18 -9.89 3.87 21.58
CA SER A 18 -9.65 5.25 21.15
C SER A 18 -9.50 5.37 19.63
N LYS A 19 -9.51 6.61 19.14
CA LYS A 19 -9.17 6.93 17.75
C LYS A 19 -7.65 7.01 17.57
N ALA A 20 -7.21 6.77 16.35
CA ALA A 20 -5.84 6.91 15.90
C ALA A 20 -5.80 7.77 14.62
N LEU A 21 -4.72 8.52 14.46
CA LEU A 21 -4.51 9.42 13.33
C LEU A 21 -3.20 9.07 12.64
N ALA A 22 -3.30 8.61 11.40
CA ALA A 22 -2.14 8.40 10.53
C ALA A 22 -2.09 9.48 9.47
N ILE A 23 -0.89 9.96 9.15
CA ILE A 23 -0.66 11.02 8.16
C ILE A 23 0.34 10.56 7.09
N PRO A 24 0.21 11.04 5.85
CA PRO A 24 1.26 10.87 4.85
C PRO A 24 2.54 11.54 5.32
N TYR A 25 3.68 10.90 5.05
CA TYR A 25 4.99 11.44 5.36
C TYR A 25 5.79 11.55 4.06
N ALA A 26 5.92 12.78 3.57
CA ALA A 26 6.42 13.07 2.23
C ALA A 26 7.95 12.99 2.09
N ASP A 27 8.69 12.97 3.21
CA ASP A 27 10.16 12.90 3.19
C ASP A 27 10.67 11.55 2.64
N PHE A 28 9.82 10.53 2.67
CA PHE A 28 10.08 9.24 2.03
C PHE A 28 8.94 8.87 1.09
N SER A 29 9.28 8.18 0.00
CA SER A 29 8.35 7.79 -1.03
C SER A 29 8.76 6.49 -1.73
N CYS A 30 7.75 5.88 -2.34
CA CYS A 30 7.87 4.71 -3.19
C CYS A 30 7.32 5.07 -4.57
N ARG A 31 8.01 4.65 -5.63
CA ARG A 31 7.50 4.76 -7.00
C ARG A 31 7.84 3.54 -7.82
N ILE A 32 6.94 3.21 -8.74
CA ILE A 32 7.20 2.24 -9.80
C ILE A 32 8.05 2.90 -10.89
N SER A 33 9.03 2.15 -11.39
CA SER A 33 9.86 2.51 -12.54
C SER A 33 9.97 1.32 -13.48
N ARG A 34 10.36 1.59 -14.72
CA ARG A 34 10.75 0.57 -15.69
C ARG A 34 12.26 0.67 -15.89
N SER A 35 12.96 -0.46 -15.86
CA SER A 35 14.37 -0.51 -16.27
C SER A 35 14.47 -1.22 -17.62
N ASP A 36 14.98 -0.52 -18.63
CA ASP A 36 15.21 -1.09 -19.96
C ASP A 36 16.40 -2.06 -19.98
N THR A 37 17.23 -2.03 -18.93
CA THR A 37 18.30 -2.99 -18.68
C THR A 37 17.72 -4.18 -17.94
N GLY A 38 17.28 -5.20 -18.68
CA GLY A 38 16.69 -6.41 -18.12
C GLY A 38 17.60 -7.09 -17.09
N PHE A 39 17.35 -6.84 -15.80
CA PHE A 39 17.85 -7.65 -14.69
C PHE A 39 16.80 -7.64 -13.58
N ALA A 40 15.85 -8.56 -13.69
CA ALA A 40 15.05 -9.04 -12.58
C ALA A 40 15.93 -9.97 -11.73
N SER A 41 16.67 -9.43 -10.77
CA SER A 41 17.41 -10.27 -9.84
C SER A 41 17.22 -9.77 -8.41
N GLN A 42 16.42 -10.52 -7.65
CA GLN A 42 16.33 -10.53 -6.18
C GLN A 42 15.74 -9.28 -5.53
N ASN A 43 14.68 -8.72 -6.12
CA ASN A 43 13.89 -7.70 -5.45
C ASN A 43 12.70 -8.37 -4.73
N PRO A 44 12.42 -8.09 -3.44
CA PRO A 44 11.19 -8.49 -2.74
C PRO A 44 9.90 -8.22 -3.53
N LEU A 45 9.95 -7.27 -4.48
CA LEU A 45 8.89 -7.02 -5.45
C LEU A 45 8.57 -8.22 -6.37
N SER A 46 9.58 -8.97 -6.81
CA SER A 46 9.40 -10.07 -7.77
C SER A 46 8.54 -11.19 -7.18
N ASP A 47 8.81 -11.53 -5.92
CA ASP A 47 8.06 -12.55 -5.19
C ASP A 47 6.63 -12.08 -4.94
N PHE A 48 6.45 -10.80 -4.59
CA PHE A 48 5.13 -10.21 -4.41
C PHE A 48 4.30 -10.19 -5.68
N VAL A 49 4.86 -9.73 -6.80
CA VAL A 49 4.14 -9.72 -8.08
C VAL A 49 3.81 -11.15 -8.51
N SER A 50 4.74 -12.09 -8.37
CA SER A 50 4.49 -13.50 -8.65
C SER A 50 3.37 -14.08 -7.79
N TYR A 51 3.31 -13.69 -6.51
CA TYR A 51 2.23 -14.07 -5.61
C TYR A 51 0.86 -13.52 -6.05
N LEU A 52 0.79 -12.24 -6.45
CA LEU A 52 -0.46 -11.66 -6.98
C LEU A 52 -0.94 -12.38 -8.24
N LEU A 53 -0.01 -12.65 -9.17
CA LEU A 53 -0.29 -13.32 -10.45
C LEU A 53 -0.71 -14.78 -10.29
N SER A 54 -0.28 -15.46 -9.22
CA SER A 54 -0.66 -16.85 -8.93
C SER A 54 -2.03 -17.01 -8.25
N HIS A 55 -2.64 -15.90 -7.79
CA HIS A 55 -3.95 -15.90 -7.13
C HIS A 55 -4.96 -14.99 -7.87
N PRO A 56 -5.22 -15.23 -9.17
CA PRO A 56 -5.96 -14.29 -10.00
C PRO A 56 -7.40 -14.05 -9.55
N GLN A 57 -8.05 -15.05 -8.94
CA GLN A 57 -9.40 -14.89 -8.40
C GLN A 57 -9.44 -13.98 -7.16
N GLN A 58 -8.43 -14.07 -6.29
CA GLN A 58 -8.34 -13.24 -5.09
C GLN A 58 -8.02 -11.78 -5.43
N TYR A 59 -7.23 -11.55 -6.48
CA TYR A 59 -6.77 -10.23 -6.91
C TYR A 59 -7.44 -9.77 -8.21
N ALA A 60 -8.67 -10.22 -8.47
CA ALA A 60 -9.44 -9.86 -9.67
C ALA A 60 -9.80 -8.37 -9.77
N PHE A 61 -9.57 -7.59 -8.71
CA PHE A 61 -9.68 -6.13 -8.69
C PHE A 61 -8.46 -5.43 -9.32
N LEU A 62 -7.42 -6.18 -9.70
CA LEU A 62 -6.24 -5.70 -10.42
C LEU A 62 -6.27 -6.13 -11.89
N ASP A 63 -5.69 -5.29 -12.75
CA ASP A 63 -5.27 -5.63 -14.11
C ASP A 63 -3.99 -6.48 -14.07
N LEU A 64 -4.19 -7.78 -13.81
CA LEU A 64 -3.10 -8.75 -13.66
C LEU A 64 -2.38 -9.02 -14.98
N ASP A 65 -3.05 -8.83 -16.12
CA ASP A 65 -2.42 -9.01 -17.43
C ASP A 65 -1.43 -7.90 -17.71
N ARG A 66 -1.81 -6.64 -17.45
CA ARG A 66 -0.88 -5.52 -17.56
C ARG A 66 0.25 -5.63 -16.54
N LEU A 67 -0.04 -6.03 -15.30
CA LEU A 67 0.98 -6.28 -14.29
C LEU A 67 1.98 -7.34 -14.74
N ARG A 68 1.52 -8.44 -15.34
CA ARG A 68 2.39 -9.51 -15.88
C ARG A 68 3.29 -8.98 -16.99
N VAL A 69 2.73 -8.23 -17.93
CA VAL A 69 3.48 -7.63 -19.04
C VAL A 69 4.52 -6.66 -18.51
N ASP A 70 4.16 -5.74 -17.63
CA ASP A 70 5.10 -4.77 -17.06
C ASP A 70 6.19 -5.49 -16.25
N HIS A 71 5.85 -6.54 -15.49
CA HIS A 71 6.81 -7.36 -14.75
C HIS A 71 7.84 -8.04 -15.66
N GLN A 72 7.39 -8.61 -16.78
CA GLN A 72 8.26 -9.19 -17.81
C GLN A 72 9.17 -8.15 -18.47
N HIS A 73 8.75 -6.88 -18.50
CA HIS A 73 9.51 -5.75 -19.06
C HIS A 73 10.30 -4.96 -18.02
N GLY A 74 10.71 -5.58 -16.92
CA GLY A 74 11.61 -4.94 -15.95
C GLY A 74 10.93 -3.94 -15.02
N LEU A 75 9.70 -4.24 -14.58
CA LEU A 75 9.04 -3.51 -13.49
C LEU A 75 9.94 -3.50 -12.25
N THR A 76 10.28 -2.31 -11.78
CA THR A 76 11.08 -2.10 -10.58
C THR A 76 10.37 -1.12 -9.64
N ILE A 77 10.66 -1.24 -8.35
CA ILE A 77 10.27 -0.24 -7.35
C ILE A 77 11.51 0.48 -6.86
N ILE A 78 11.44 1.80 -6.85
CA ILE A 78 12.41 2.69 -6.24
C ILE A 78 11.75 3.25 -4.98
N SER A 79 12.33 2.95 -3.83
CA SER A 79 11.83 3.36 -2.53
C SER A 79 12.99 3.81 -1.64
N ASP A 80 12.85 4.98 -1.02
CA ASP A 80 13.72 5.45 0.07
C ASP A 80 13.06 5.29 1.45
N ILE A 81 11.85 4.70 1.53
CA ILE A 81 11.16 4.40 2.79
C ILE A 81 11.95 3.35 3.59
N PRO A 82 12.40 3.66 4.81
CA PRO A 82 13.14 2.72 5.65
C PRO A 82 12.34 1.45 5.96
N VAL A 83 12.98 0.30 5.82
CA VAL A 83 12.40 -1.01 6.15
C VAL A 83 12.49 -1.24 7.67
N GLN A 84 11.48 -1.86 8.29
CA GLN A 84 11.43 -2.24 9.72
C GLN A 84 11.34 -1.10 10.77
N TYR A 85 11.04 0.14 10.38
CA TYR A 85 10.87 1.27 11.32
C TYR A 85 9.41 1.69 11.56
N GLY A 86 8.42 0.91 11.12
CA GLY A 86 7.00 1.27 11.27
C GLY A 86 6.53 2.41 10.35
N VAL A 87 7.37 2.89 9.44
CA VAL A 87 7.12 4.01 8.51
C VAL A 87 6.31 3.59 7.25
N GLY A 88 5.90 2.31 7.18
CA GLY A 88 4.98 1.83 6.15
C GLY A 88 5.61 1.54 4.79
N SER A 89 6.83 0.96 4.74
CA SER A 89 7.49 0.55 3.49
C SER A 89 6.64 -0.43 2.67
N SER A 90 6.07 -1.47 3.30
CA SER A 90 5.11 -2.38 2.67
C SER A 90 3.85 -1.67 2.21
N GLY A 91 3.38 -0.70 3.00
CA GLY A 91 2.23 0.13 2.69
C GLY A 91 2.45 0.94 1.43
N GLY A 92 3.62 1.58 1.29
CA GLY A 92 4.02 2.33 0.10
C GLY A 92 4.10 1.45 -1.15
N VAL A 93 4.75 0.29 -1.07
CA VAL A 93 4.83 -0.69 -2.17
C VAL A 93 3.43 -1.18 -2.59
N THR A 94 2.62 -1.60 -1.62
CA THR A 94 1.27 -2.12 -1.85
C THR A 94 0.38 -1.05 -2.48
N ALA A 95 0.41 0.16 -1.94
CA ALA A 95 -0.34 1.29 -2.45
C ALA A 95 0.07 1.67 -3.88
N GLU A 96 1.36 1.57 -4.22
CA GLU A 96 1.81 1.94 -5.56
C GLU A 96 1.48 0.88 -6.61
N ILE A 97 1.57 -0.42 -6.27
CA ILE A 97 1.03 -1.47 -7.14
C ILE A 97 -0.49 -1.28 -7.32
N TYR A 98 -1.22 -1.05 -6.23
CA TYR A 98 -2.66 -0.85 -6.30
C TYR A 98 -3.04 0.39 -7.13
N ARG A 99 -2.36 1.53 -6.93
CA ARG A 99 -2.58 2.76 -7.72
C ARG A 99 -2.42 2.51 -9.21
N HIS A 100 -1.41 1.74 -9.60
CA HIS A 100 -1.11 1.49 -11.00
C HIS A 100 -2.09 0.47 -11.60
N TYR A 101 -2.37 -0.62 -10.91
CA TYR A 101 -3.04 -1.78 -11.52
C TYR A 101 -4.47 -2.01 -11.05
N ALA A 102 -5.02 -1.27 -10.09
CA ALA A 102 -6.44 -1.39 -9.76
C ALA A 102 -7.31 -1.04 -10.97
N LEU A 103 -8.31 -1.88 -11.26
CA LEU A 103 -9.24 -1.66 -12.37
C LEU A 103 -10.08 -0.38 -12.18
N THR A 104 -10.37 -0.04 -10.93
CA THR A 104 -11.03 1.21 -10.55
C THR A 104 -10.70 1.57 -9.10
N LEU A 105 -10.63 2.87 -8.81
CA LEU A 105 -10.58 3.43 -7.46
C LEU A 105 -11.94 4.00 -7.01
N ASP A 106 -12.92 4.06 -7.91
CA ASP A 106 -14.28 4.54 -7.61
C ASP A 106 -15.09 3.45 -6.91
N LYS A 107 -14.72 3.20 -5.66
CA LYS A 107 -15.35 2.22 -4.78
C LYS A 107 -15.31 2.69 -3.33
N PRO A 108 -16.15 2.16 -2.43
CA PRO A 108 -16.15 2.54 -1.02
C PRO A 108 -14.77 2.38 -0.37
N ILE A 109 -14.36 3.34 0.47
CA ILE A 109 -13.04 3.32 1.11
C ILE A 109 -12.77 2.04 1.92
N LEU A 110 -13.81 1.45 2.52
CA LEU A 110 -13.70 0.19 3.27
C LEU A 110 -13.41 -1.01 2.36
N GLN A 111 -13.89 -0.97 1.11
CA GLN A 111 -13.56 -1.97 0.10
C GLN A 111 -12.10 -1.80 -0.33
N VAL A 112 -11.67 -0.58 -0.65
CA VAL A 112 -10.26 -0.27 -0.98
C VAL A 112 -9.34 -0.75 0.14
N LYS A 113 -9.67 -0.45 1.41
CA LYS A 113 -8.90 -0.90 2.57
C LYS A 113 -8.77 -2.42 2.63
N SER A 114 -9.87 -3.14 2.41
CA SER A 114 -9.88 -4.60 2.48
C SER A 114 -9.01 -5.22 1.37
N GLU A 115 -9.07 -4.66 0.17
CA GLU A 115 -8.23 -5.09 -0.96
C GLU A 115 -6.74 -4.81 -0.71
N LEU A 116 -6.41 -3.61 -0.20
CA LEU A 116 -5.04 -3.26 0.20
C LEU A 116 -4.53 -4.16 1.35
N ALA A 117 -5.37 -4.46 2.33
CA ALA A 117 -5.02 -5.37 3.43
C ALA A 117 -4.74 -6.79 2.91
N ALA A 118 -5.50 -7.27 1.93
CA ALA A 118 -5.28 -8.58 1.32
C ALA A 118 -3.93 -8.65 0.60
N MET A 119 -3.56 -7.58 -0.11
CA MET A 119 -2.26 -7.48 -0.78
C MET A 119 -1.10 -7.38 0.21
N GLU A 120 -1.17 -6.45 1.17
CA GLU A 120 -0.08 -6.20 2.13
C GLU A 120 0.18 -7.41 3.05
N ARG A 121 -0.84 -8.24 3.28
CA ARG A 121 -0.71 -9.47 4.07
C ARG A 121 0.40 -10.39 3.60
N TYR A 122 0.67 -10.42 2.29
CA TYR A 122 1.78 -11.20 1.75
C TYR A 122 3.13 -10.78 2.31
N MET A 123 3.35 -9.47 2.49
CA MET A 123 4.64 -8.90 2.89
C MET A 123 4.96 -9.14 4.37
N HIS A 124 3.98 -8.96 5.27
CA HIS A 124 4.21 -8.96 6.72
C HIS A 124 3.17 -9.73 7.55
N GLY A 125 2.39 -10.62 6.92
CA GLY A 125 1.54 -11.62 7.58
C GLY A 125 0.25 -11.10 8.20
N ASN A 126 0.26 -9.95 8.87
CA ASN A 126 -0.92 -9.27 9.38
C ASN A 126 -0.99 -7.84 8.82
N SER A 127 -2.16 -7.45 8.32
CA SER A 127 -2.39 -6.10 7.80
C SER A 127 -3.82 -5.66 8.11
N SER A 128 -3.93 -4.43 8.63
CA SER A 128 -5.19 -3.69 8.81
C SER A 128 -5.64 -2.96 7.54
N GLY A 129 -4.74 -2.86 6.54
CA GLY A 129 -4.87 -2.05 5.34
C GLY A 129 -4.72 -0.54 5.56
N ILE A 130 -4.46 -0.07 6.79
CA ILE A 130 -4.40 1.37 7.09
C ILE A 130 -3.17 2.04 6.49
N ASP A 131 -2.00 1.42 6.65
CA ASP A 131 -0.73 1.94 6.13
C ASP A 131 -0.80 2.18 4.61
N PRO A 132 -1.13 1.17 3.78
CA PRO A 132 -1.27 1.39 2.34
C PRO A 132 -2.41 2.34 1.98
N LEU A 133 -3.47 2.42 2.79
CA LEU A 133 -4.59 3.34 2.54
C LEU A 133 -4.16 4.81 2.67
N VAL A 134 -3.39 5.13 3.72
CA VAL A 134 -2.82 6.48 3.94
C VAL A 134 -1.89 6.84 2.78
N CYS A 135 -1.00 5.92 2.41
CA CYS A 135 -0.07 6.09 1.29
C CYS A 135 -0.83 6.32 -0.04
N LEU A 136 -1.88 5.53 -0.30
CA LEU A 136 -2.69 5.62 -1.52
C LEU A 136 -3.44 6.96 -1.63
N TYR A 137 -4.18 7.35 -0.59
CA TYR A 137 -5.01 8.55 -0.62
C TYR A 137 -4.23 9.85 -0.41
N GLN A 138 -3.02 9.76 0.14
CA GLN A 138 -2.17 10.92 0.44
C GLN A 138 -2.91 11.98 1.27
N LYS A 139 -3.73 11.52 2.22
CA LYS A 139 -4.52 12.35 3.14
C LYS A 139 -4.41 11.80 4.55
N PRO A 140 -4.47 12.65 5.59
CA PRO A 140 -4.60 12.18 6.96
C PRO A 140 -5.85 11.29 7.13
N LEU A 141 -5.68 10.19 7.86
CA LEU A 141 -6.70 9.19 8.10
C LEU A 141 -6.95 9.07 9.60
N LEU A 142 -8.16 9.43 10.02
CA LEU A 142 -8.65 9.17 11.37
C LEU A 142 -9.40 7.85 11.38
N PHE A 143 -9.01 6.92 12.25
CA PHE A 143 -9.62 5.60 12.34
C PHE A 143 -9.81 5.15 13.80
N SER A 144 -10.73 4.21 14.03
CA SER A 144 -10.96 3.61 15.35
C SER A 144 -10.97 2.08 15.27
N HIS A 145 -10.90 1.44 16.43
CA HIS A 145 -11.01 -0.02 16.56
C HIS A 145 -12.34 -0.56 16.01
N GLU A 146 -13.44 0.20 16.10
CA GLU A 146 -14.74 -0.22 15.54
C GLU A 146 -14.79 -0.17 14.00
N GLY A 147 -13.66 0.13 13.33
CA GLY A 147 -13.56 0.13 11.88
C GLY A 147 -14.09 1.40 11.22
N LYS A 148 -14.42 2.45 11.98
CA LYS A 148 -14.74 3.77 11.43
C LYS A 148 -13.50 4.38 10.84
N ILE A 149 -13.62 4.92 9.63
CA ILE A 149 -12.52 5.55 8.90
C ILE A 149 -13.01 6.86 8.30
N GLN A 150 -12.21 7.90 8.46
CA GLN A 150 -12.48 9.22 7.94
C GLN A 150 -11.20 9.81 7.32
N LEU A 151 -11.29 10.20 6.05
CA LEU A 151 -10.26 11.03 5.42
C LEU A 151 -10.44 12.48 5.86
N ILE A 152 -9.37 13.10 6.34
CA ILE A 152 -9.37 14.51 6.72
C ILE A 152 -8.94 15.33 5.50
N SER A 153 -9.77 16.28 5.10
CA SER A 153 -9.60 17.08 3.88
C SER A 153 -8.89 18.43 4.10
N HIS A 154 -8.65 18.81 5.35
CA HIS A 154 -8.04 20.09 5.71
C HIS A 154 -6.65 19.85 6.29
N PRO A 155 -5.64 20.68 5.97
CA PRO A 155 -4.32 20.59 6.58
C PRO A 155 -4.45 20.76 8.10
N ILE A 156 -3.69 19.96 8.83
CA ILE A 156 -3.43 20.15 10.26
C ILE A 156 -2.22 21.08 10.36
#